data_AF-A0A829ZUU8-F1
#
_entry.id   AF-A0A829ZUU8-F1
#
_cell.length_a   1.000
_cell.length_b   1.000
_cell.length_c   1.000
_cell.angle_alpha   90.00
_cell.angle_beta   90.00
_cell.angle_gamma   90.00
#
_symmetry.space_group_name_H-M   'P 1'
#
loop_
_entity.id
_entity.type
_entity.pdbx_description
1 polymer ?
#
loop_
_entity_poly.entity_id
_entity_poly.type
_entity_poly.pdbx_seq_one_letter_code
_entity_poly.pdbx_strand_id
1 'polypeptide(L)' 'MKIPVCDRCKAQKVEGVICRHCDTAYCYDCLDVNPGDMRICPVCGQFLCDECYEGLVQCDLKKKS' A
#
# COMPACT_ATOMS: atom_id res chain seq x y z
N MET A 1 2.95 10.64 8.07
CA MET A 1 1.71 10.34 8.84
C MET A 1 2.07 9.30 9.87
N LYS A 2 1.58 9.40 11.11
CA LYS A 2 1.79 8.34 12.09
C LYS A 2 0.76 7.23 11.95
N ILE A 3 1.23 6.00 11.81
CA ILE A 3 0.40 4.79 11.81
C ILE A 3 0.45 4.12 13.20
N PRO A 4 -0.65 3.50 13.65
CA PRO A 4 -0.70 2.85 14.95
C PRO A 4 0.25 1.64 15.02
N VAL A 5 0.30 0.83 13.96
CA VAL A 5 1.17 -0.33 13.83
C VAL A 5 1.52 -0.55 12.35
N CYS A 6 2.74 -0.96 12.06
CA CYS A 6 3.16 -1.45 10.75
C CYS A 6 2.81 -2.93 10.61
N ASP A 7 2.05 -3.32 9.59
CA ASP A 7 1.64 -4.71 9.39
C ASP A 7 2.79 -5.65 9.05
N ARG A 8 3.91 -5.11 8.57
CA ARG A 8 5.12 -5.89 8.26
C ARG A 8 5.99 -6.15 9.48
N CYS A 9 6.55 -5.09 10.08
CA CYS A 9 7.53 -5.22 11.17
C CYS A 9 6.90 -5.14 12.58
N LYS A 10 5.59 -4.89 12.67
CA LYS A 10 4.84 -4.71 13.93
C LYS A 10 5.30 -3.53 14.80
N ALA A 11 6.14 -2.64 14.28
CA ALA A 11 6.52 -1.40 14.94
C ALA A 11 5.28 -0.50 15.15
N GLN A 12 5.18 0.12 16.31
CA GLN A 12 4.00 0.91 16.70
C GLN A 12 4.32 2.41 16.75
N LYS A 13 3.31 3.24 16.47
CA LYS A 13 3.40 4.72 16.52
C LYS A 13 4.55 5.29 15.67
N VAL A 14 4.79 4.68 14.51
CA VAL A 14 5.85 5.05 13.58
C VAL A 14 5.32 5.86 12.40
N GLU A 15 6.20 6.56 11.70
CA GLU A 15 5.83 7.22 10.44
C GLU A 15 5.62 6.17 9.35
N GLY A 16 4.54 6.31 8.61
CA GLY A 16 4.16 5.40 7.56
C GLY A 16 2.99 5.90 6.74
N VAL A 17 2.44 4.98 5.96
CA VAL A 17 1.29 5.21 5.08
C VAL A 17 0.30 4.06 5.22
N ILE A 18 -0.98 4.38 5.06
CA ILE A 18 -2.08 3.41 5.08
C ILE A 18 -2.59 3.26 3.66
N CYS A 19 -2.88 2.03 3.25
CA CYS A 19 -3.53 1.74 1.99
C CYS A 19 -4.82 2.56 1.87
N ARG A 20 -5.13 3.04 0.67
CA ARG A 20 -6.38 3.77 0.45
C ARG A 20 -7.61 2.85 0.49
N HIS A 21 -7.46 1.61 0.03
CA HIS A 21 -8.57 0.68 -0.19
C HIS A 21 -8.83 -0.27 0.98
N CYS A 22 -7.88 -0.43 1.89
CA CYS A 22 -8.01 -1.27 3.07
C CYS A 22 -7.25 -0.64 4.25
N ASP A 23 -7.28 -1.29 5.41
CA ASP A 23 -6.65 -0.79 6.64
C ASP A 23 -5.16 -1.19 6.78
N THR A 24 -4.57 -1.85 5.77
CA THR A 24 -3.16 -2.25 5.81
C THR A 24 -2.24 -1.03 5.86
N ALA A 25 -1.31 -1.03 6.80
CA ALA A 25 -0.38 0.07 7.04
C ALA A 25 1.08 -0.38 7.02
N TYR A 26 1.96 0.41 6.40
CA TYR A 26 3.40 0.16 6.37
C TYR A 26 4.18 1.39 6.83
N CYS A 27 5.21 1.17 7.65
CA CYS A 27 6.16 2.22 7.98
C CYS A 27 7.08 2.51 6.80
N TYR A 28 7.57 3.75 6.71
CA TYR A 28 8.45 4.15 5.62
C TYR A 28 9.76 3.35 5.62
N ASP A 29 10.31 3.01 6.78
CA ASP A 29 11.51 2.16 6.87
C ASP A 29 11.32 0.81 6.17
N CYS A 30 10.13 0.19 6.27
CA CYS A 30 9.84 -1.06 5.58
C CYS A 30 9.71 -0.88 4.06
N LEU A 31 9.13 0.24 3.63
CA LEU A 31 8.95 0.57 2.21
C LEU A 31 10.29 0.97 1.56
N ASP A 32 11.17 1.66 2.27
CA ASP A 32 12.50 2.04 1.79
C ASP A 32 13.38 0.81 1.55
N VAL A 33 13.27 -0.21 2.40
CA VAL A 33 13.98 -1.50 2.22
C VAL A 33 13.35 -2.33 1.11
N ASN A 34 12.05 -2.15 0.82
CA ASN A 34 11.30 -2.91 -0.18
C ASN A 34 10.50 -1.97 -1.09
N PRO A 35 11.17 -1.23 -2.00
CA PRO A 35 10.50 -0.24 -2.83
C PRO A 35 9.44 -0.84 -3.76
N GLY A 36 9.53 -2.15 -4.05
CA GLY A 36 8.52 -2.89 -4.81
C GLY A 36 7.14 -2.95 -4.15
N ASP A 37 7.08 -2.85 -2.82
CA ASP A 37 5.84 -2.88 -2.04
C ASP A 37 5.19 -1.49 -1.99
N MET A 38 5.90 -0.45 -2.44
CA MET A 38 5.38 0.90 -2.56
C MET A 38 4.56 1.05 -3.86
N ARG A 39 3.35 0.49 -3.87
CA ARG A 39 2.45 0.59 -5.03
C ARG A 39 1.63 1.87 -4.95
N ILE A 40 1.69 2.67 -6.01
CA ILE A 40 0.87 3.88 -6.16
C ILE A 40 -0.16 3.64 -7.25
N CYS A 41 -1.42 3.95 -6.95
CA CYS A 41 -2.48 3.90 -7.95
C CYS A 41 -2.20 4.92 -9.07
N PRO A 42 -2.12 4.52 -10.34
CA PRO A 42 -1.82 5.42 -11.45
C PRO A 42 -2.95 6.41 -11.76
N VAL A 43 -4.16 6.18 -11.24
CA VAL A 43 -5.34 7.02 -11.48
C VAL A 43 -5.44 8.15 -10.45
N CYS A 44 -5.29 7.84 -9.17
CA CYS A 44 -5.48 8.82 -8.08
C CYS A 44 -4.20 9.21 -7.33
N GLY A 45 -3.06 8.57 -7.63
CA GLY A 45 -1.77 8.87 -7.00
C GLY A 45 -1.67 8.45 -5.53
N GLN A 46 -2.61 7.66 -5.03
CA GLN A 46 -2.64 7.20 -3.63
C GLN A 46 -1.96 5.84 -3.46
N PHE A 47 -1.39 5.62 -2.28
CA PHE A 47 -0.75 4.36 -1.91
C PHE A 47 -1.77 3.22 -1.80
N LEU A 48 -1.39 2.07 -2.35
CA LEU A 48 -2.10 0.79 -2.27
C LEU A 48 -1.16 -0.27 -1.73
N CYS A 49 -1.67 -1.18 -0.90
CA CYS A 49 -0.95 -2.42 -0.62
C CYS A 49 -0.95 -3.33 -1.87
N ASP A 50 -0.05 -4.32 -1.90
CA ASP A 50 0.08 -5.22 -3.04
C ASP A 50 -1.24 -5.95 -3.37
N GLU A 51 -1.97 -6.44 -2.37
CA GLU A 51 -3.26 -7.12 -2.58
C GLU A 51 -4.29 -6.22 -3.28
N CYS A 52 -4.40 -4.96 -2.83
CA CYS A 52 -5.31 -4.00 -3.46
C CYS A 52 -4.84 -3.58 -4.86
N TYR A 53 -3.52 -3.50 -5.08
CA TYR A 53 -2.96 -3.19 -6.38
C TYR A 53 -3.21 -4.33 -7.38
N GLU A 54 -2.97 -5.58 -7.00
CA GLU A 54 -3.25 -6.76 -7.84
C GLU A 54 -4.73 -6.89 -8.17
N GLY A 55 -5.61 -6.67 -7.18
CA GLY A 55 -7.06 -6.63 -7.40
C GLY A 55 -7.48 -5.54 -8.40
N LEU A 56 -6.84 -4.37 -8.34
CA LEU A 56 -7.10 -3.28 -9.29
C LEU A 56 -6.63 -3.64 -10.71
N VAL A 57 -5.44 -4.23 -10.86
CA VAL A 57 -4.94 -4.75 -12.15
C VAL A 57 -5.93 -5.76 -12.74
N GLN A 58 -6.50 -6.65 -11.94
CA GLN A 58 -7.53 -7.59 -12.40
C GLN A 58 -8.82 -6.89 -12.87
N CYS A 59 -9.25 -5.82 -12.19
CA CYS A 59 -10.39 -5.01 -12.60
C CYS A 59 -10.14 -4.25 -13.91
N ASP A 60 -8.94 -3.68 -14.11
CA ASP A 60 -8.59 -2.97 -15.34
C ASP A 60 -8.45 -3.91 -16.54
N LEU A 61 -7.94 -5.12 -16.33
CA LEU A 61 -7.88 -6.15 -17.38
C LEU A 61 -9.28 -6.60 -17.82
N LYS A 62 -10.22 -6.76 -16.89
CA LYS A 62 -11.62 -7.12 -17.22
C LYS A 62 -12.38 -6.05 -18.00
N LYS A 63 -12.02 -4.77 -17.88
CA LYS A 63 -12.66 -3.69 -18.67
C LYS A 63 -12.20 -3.65 -20.13
N LYS A 64 -11.11 -4.35 -20.48
CA LYS A 64 -10.56 -4.39 -21.84
C LYS A 64 -10.92 -5.66 -22.63
N SER A 65 -11.73 -6.56 -22.08
CA SER A 65 -12.26 -7.76 -22.76
C SER A 65 -13.70 -7.59 -23.20
#